data_AF-A0A1G1EH90-F1
#
_entry.id   AF-A0A1G1EH90-F1
#
_cell.length_a   1.000
_cell.length_b   1.000
_cell.length_c   1.000
_cell.angle_alpha   90.00
_cell.angle_beta   90.00
_cell.angle_gamma   90.00
#
_symmetry.space_group_name_H-M   'P 1'
#
loop_
_entity.id
_entity.type
_entity.pdbx_description
1 polymer ?
#
loop_
_entity_poly.entity_id
_entity_poly.type
_entity_poly.pdbx_seq_one_letter_code
_entity_poly.pdbx_strand_id
1 'polypeptide(L)'
;MKKVLIGFMVGIYLSGISWASDDLRKGLKEVQSFLDAGLAAYKAGKINEAEGNFSDAYFVAFEASGLETVIRQKISSKRAFQLERLFHNLRRMALGKAEVRALEAEVERTIREISLEVVKLESPGQNPWLRSPLRAFLLLASPLILIIAGLGVFWWLWRKGVEKGI
;
A
#
# COMPACT_ATOMS: atom_id res chain seq x y z
N MET A 1 21.11 25.54 39.52
CA MET A 1 20.01 25.98 38.65
C MET A 1 20.20 25.42 37.25
N LYS A 2 19.17 24.75 36.73
CA LYS A 2 18.87 24.36 35.33
C LYS A 2 19.84 23.37 34.65
N LYS A 3 19.57 22.06 34.86
CA LYS A 3 20.07 20.96 34.03
C LYS A 3 19.48 21.12 32.62
N VAL A 4 20.34 21.20 31.60
CA VAL A 4 19.96 21.26 30.19
C VAL A 4 19.48 19.88 29.77
N LEU A 5 18.17 19.73 29.63
CA LEU A 5 17.51 18.57 29.06
C LEU A 5 17.48 18.76 27.54
N ILE A 6 18.46 18.20 26.83
CA ILE A 6 18.39 18.03 25.37
C ILE A 6 18.80 16.59 25.08
N GLY A 7 17.80 15.72 25.01
CA GLY A 7 17.98 14.33 24.65
C GLY A 7 16.67 13.78 24.09
N PHE A 8 16.78 13.17 22.91
CA PHE A 8 15.79 12.29 22.31
C PHE A 8 14.57 12.92 21.60
N MET A 9 14.78 13.46 20.39
CA MET A 9 13.72 13.61 19.37
C MET A 9 14.28 13.37 17.95
N VAL A 10 15.00 12.27 17.75
CA VAL A 10 15.36 11.81 16.38
C VAL A 10 15.21 10.30 16.35
N GLY A 11 13.99 9.81 16.19
CA GLY A 11 13.75 8.37 16.17
C GLY A 11 12.34 7.92 15.80
N ILE A 12 11.52 8.75 15.15
CA ILE A 12 10.21 8.31 14.65
C ILE A 12 9.88 9.08 13.38
N TYR A 13 10.38 8.67 12.21
CA TYR A 13 9.80 9.17 10.94
C TYR A 13 9.86 8.21 9.74
N LEU A 14 10.46 7.01 9.85
CA LEU A 14 10.56 6.08 8.71
C LEU A 14 9.73 4.79 8.81
N SER A 15 9.08 4.50 9.94
CA SER A 15 8.32 3.24 10.10
C SER A 15 6.91 3.26 9.49
N GLY A 16 6.39 4.41 9.04
CA GLY A 16 5.01 4.54 8.58
C GLY A 16 4.72 4.06 7.15
N ILE A 17 5.74 3.72 6.35
CA ILE A 17 5.57 3.38 4.93
C ILE A 17 5.30 1.88 4.73
N SER A 18 5.86 1.01 5.57
CA SER A 18 5.81 -0.45 5.34
C SER A 18 4.45 -1.09 5.63
N TRP A 19 3.68 -0.57 6.59
CA TRP A 19 2.41 -1.20 7.00
C TRP A 19 1.34 -1.10 5.90
N ALA A 20 1.24 0.04 5.22
CA ALA A 20 0.23 0.26 4.20
C ALA A 20 0.45 -0.59 2.93
N SER A 21 1.69 -0.90 2.54
CA SER A 21 1.95 -1.74 1.37
C SER A 21 1.68 -3.23 1.63
N ASP A 22 1.99 -3.70 2.84
CA ASP A 22 1.81 -5.11 3.19
C ASP A 22 0.32 -5.47 3.29
N ASP A 23 -0.50 -4.56 3.81
CA ASP A 23 -1.96 -4.73 3.89
C ASP A 23 -2.63 -4.78 2.50
N LEU A 24 -2.18 -3.94 1.56
CA LEU A 24 -2.71 -3.95 0.18
C LEU A 24 -2.39 -5.26 -0.56
N ARG A 25 -1.17 -5.77 -0.40
CA ARG A 25 -0.77 -7.07 -0.99
C ARG A 25 -1.53 -8.23 -0.36
N LYS A 26 -1.76 -8.18 0.95
CA LYS A 26 -2.56 -9.17 1.65
C LYS A 26 -4.00 -9.18 1.13
N GLY A 27 -4.63 -8.01 1.04
CA GLY A 27 -5.99 -7.88 0.47
C GLY A 27 -6.07 -8.44 -0.96
N LEU A 28 -5.10 -8.11 -1.83
CA LEU A 28 -5.06 -8.65 -3.20
C LEU A 28 -4.96 -10.19 -3.22
N LYS A 29 -4.13 -10.78 -2.37
CA LYS A 29 -4.00 -12.25 -2.27
C LYS A 29 -5.29 -12.91 -1.79
N GLU A 30 -5.96 -12.30 -0.81
CA GLU A 30 -7.25 -12.81 -0.32
C GLU A 30 -8.32 -12.72 -1.41
N VAL A 31 -8.36 -11.63 -2.19
CA VAL A 31 -9.25 -11.50 -3.35
C VAL A 31 -8.99 -12.64 -4.34
N GLN A 32 -7.74 -12.87 -4.72
CA GLN A 32 -7.36 -13.98 -5.63
C GLN A 32 -7.83 -15.33 -5.09
N SER A 33 -7.58 -15.60 -3.80
CA SER A 33 -7.97 -16.86 -3.17
C SER A 33 -9.48 -17.12 -3.23
N PHE A 34 -10.30 -16.11 -2.93
CA PHE A 34 -11.75 -16.26 -3.01
C PHE A 34 -12.24 -16.39 -4.45
N LEU A 35 -11.67 -15.63 -5.39
CA LEU A 35 -12.04 -15.74 -6.80
C LEU A 35 -11.70 -17.12 -7.39
N ASP A 36 -10.54 -17.66 -7.06
CA ASP A 36 -10.12 -19.01 -7.48
C ASP A 36 -11.01 -20.09 -6.86
N ALA A 37 -11.34 -19.97 -5.56
CA ALA A 37 -12.27 -20.86 -4.88
C ALA A 37 -13.68 -20.81 -5.49
N GLY A 38 -14.17 -19.62 -5.82
CA GLY A 38 -15.46 -19.42 -6.48
C GLY A 38 -15.50 -20.06 -7.86
N LEU A 39 -14.44 -19.89 -8.65
CA LEU A 39 -14.32 -20.53 -9.95
C LEU A 39 -14.25 -22.06 -9.86
N ALA A 40 -13.52 -22.60 -8.88
CA ALA A 40 -13.44 -24.04 -8.64
C ALA A 40 -14.80 -24.63 -8.23
N ALA A 41 -15.51 -23.96 -7.31
CA ALA A 41 -16.87 -24.34 -6.92
C ALA A 41 -17.83 -24.31 -8.11
N TYR A 42 -17.72 -23.27 -8.96
CA TYR A 42 -18.54 -23.14 -10.16
C TYR A 42 -18.33 -24.29 -11.15
N LYS A 43 -17.07 -24.65 -11.42
CA LYS A 43 -16.70 -25.79 -12.29
C LYS A 43 -17.19 -27.13 -11.74
N ALA A 44 -17.32 -27.25 -10.42
CA ALA A 44 -17.89 -28.41 -9.75
C ALA A 44 -19.44 -28.40 -9.72
N GLY A 45 -20.10 -27.42 -10.36
CA GLY A 45 -21.56 -27.28 -10.38
C GLY A 45 -22.17 -26.71 -9.09
N LYS A 46 -21.34 -26.26 -8.14
CA LYS A 46 -21.78 -25.75 -6.83
C LYS A 46 -22.04 -24.24 -6.89
N ILE A 47 -23.13 -23.86 -7.55
CA ILE A 47 -23.42 -22.46 -7.89
C ILE A 47 -23.53 -21.54 -6.67
N ASN A 48 -24.18 -21.97 -5.59
CA ASN A 48 -24.33 -21.15 -4.38
C ASN A 48 -22.99 -20.95 -3.65
N GLU A 49 -22.14 -21.98 -3.63
CA GLU A 49 -20.79 -21.88 -3.06
C GLU A 49 -19.90 -20.95 -3.91
N ALA A 50 -20.04 -20.99 -5.24
CA ALA A 50 -19.35 -20.07 -6.13
C ALA A 50 -19.76 -18.61 -5.89
N GLU A 51 -21.07 -18.34 -5.80
CA GLU A 51 -21.59 -17.00 -5.53
C GLU A 51 -21.13 -16.48 -4.17
N GLY A 52 -21.17 -17.31 -3.12
CA GLY A 52 -20.67 -16.96 -1.79
C GLY A 52 -19.20 -16.55 -1.82
N ASN A 53 -18.35 -17.33 -2.47
CA ASN A 53 -16.93 -16.98 -2.65
C ASN A 53 -16.74 -15.67 -3.42
N PHE A 54 -17.52 -15.41 -4.48
CA PHE A 54 -17.44 -14.14 -5.21
C PHE A 54 -17.95 -12.95 -4.38
N SER A 55 -18.91 -13.16 -3.49
CA SER A 55 -19.35 -12.16 -2.50
C SER A 55 -18.26 -11.90 -1.46
N ASP A 56 -17.60 -12.94 -0.93
CA ASP A 56 -16.51 -12.80 0.05
C ASP A 56 -15.27 -12.13 -0.55
N ALA A 57 -14.97 -12.39 -1.82
CA ALA A 57 -13.92 -11.67 -2.54
C ALA A 57 -14.13 -10.15 -2.50
N TYR A 58 -15.39 -9.68 -2.50
CA TYR A 58 -15.72 -8.27 -2.34
C TYR A 58 -15.73 -7.84 -0.86
N PHE A 59 -16.63 -8.39 -0.05
CA PHE A 59 -16.89 -7.89 1.30
C PHE A 59 -15.74 -8.19 2.28
N VAL A 60 -15.18 -9.40 2.22
CA VAL A 60 -14.14 -9.84 3.15
C VAL A 60 -12.76 -9.39 2.68
N ALA A 61 -12.45 -9.57 1.40
CA ALA A 61 -11.09 -9.33 0.92
C ALA A 61 -10.85 -7.94 0.31
N PHE A 62 -11.81 -7.35 -0.41
CA PHE A 62 -11.62 -6.06 -1.08
C PHE A 62 -12.03 -4.86 -0.21
N GLU A 63 -13.19 -4.94 0.46
CA GLU A 63 -13.70 -3.87 1.32
C GLU A 63 -13.02 -3.88 2.68
N ALA A 64 -13.06 -5.01 3.41
CA ALA A 64 -12.57 -5.08 4.80
C ALA A 64 -11.04 -4.97 4.92
N SER A 65 -10.26 -5.32 3.88
CA SER A 65 -8.81 -5.05 3.86
C SER A 65 -8.46 -3.58 3.68
N GLY A 66 -9.46 -2.73 3.39
CA GLY A 66 -9.27 -1.31 3.10
C GLY A 66 -8.82 -1.01 1.67
N LEU A 67 -8.63 -2.03 0.81
CA LEU A 67 -8.16 -1.88 -0.57
C LEU A 67 -9.09 -0.96 -1.38
N GLU A 68 -10.40 -1.14 -1.26
CA GLU A 68 -11.39 -0.23 -1.86
C GLU A 68 -11.19 1.22 -1.41
N THR A 69 -11.04 1.42 -0.10
CA THR A 69 -10.89 2.76 0.50
C THR A 69 -9.63 3.44 -0.02
N VAL A 70 -8.51 2.73 -0.07
CA VAL A 70 -7.25 3.28 -0.59
C VAL A 70 -7.38 3.63 -2.08
N ILE A 71 -7.97 2.75 -2.90
CA ILE A 71 -8.20 3.04 -4.32
C ILE A 71 -9.09 4.27 -4.50
N ARG A 72 -10.17 4.36 -3.74
CA ARG A 72 -11.10 5.50 -3.75
C ARG A 72 -10.38 6.81 -3.42
N GLN A 73 -9.56 6.82 -2.37
CA GLN A 73 -8.88 8.02 -1.89
C GLN A 73 -7.66 8.42 -2.72
N LYS A 74 -6.88 7.45 -3.20
CA LYS A 74 -5.58 7.68 -3.85
C LYS A 74 -5.65 7.66 -5.37
N ILE A 75 -6.68 7.03 -5.94
CA ILE A 75 -6.85 6.90 -7.39
C ILE A 75 -8.08 7.68 -7.84
N SER A 76 -9.29 7.19 -7.54
CA SER A 76 -10.55 7.93 -7.67
C SER A 76 -11.75 7.10 -7.22
N SER A 77 -12.83 7.77 -6.80
CA SER A 77 -14.13 7.13 -6.57
C SER A 77 -14.69 6.43 -7.81
N LYS A 78 -14.47 7.00 -9.00
CA LYS A 78 -14.89 6.39 -10.27
C LYS A 78 -14.22 5.03 -10.48
N ARG A 79 -12.93 4.92 -10.15
CA ARG A 79 -12.18 3.67 -10.30
C ARG A 79 -12.61 2.62 -9.28
N ALA A 80 -12.81 3.00 -8.02
CA ALA A 80 -13.33 2.08 -7.01
C ALA A 80 -14.68 1.46 -7.45
N PHE A 81 -15.61 2.28 -7.94
CA PHE A 81 -16.88 1.82 -8.47
C PHE A 81 -16.74 0.90 -9.70
N GLN A 82 -15.77 1.16 -10.58
CA GLN A 82 -15.51 0.28 -11.73
C GLN A 82 -15.06 -1.12 -11.29
N LEU A 83 -14.25 -1.21 -10.23
CA LEU A 83 -13.80 -2.50 -9.68
C LEU A 83 -14.91 -3.24 -8.94
N GLU A 84 -15.71 -2.54 -8.12
CA GLU A 84 -16.90 -3.08 -7.46
C GLU A 84 -17.85 -3.78 -8.47
N ARG A 85 -18.04 -3.15 -9.63
CA ARG A 85 -18.86 -3.72 -10.70
C ARG A 85 -18.35 -5.06 -11.24
N LEU A 86 -17.04 -5.33 -11.21
CA LEU A 86 -16.49 -6.61 -11.65
C LEU A 86 -16.93 -7.75 -10.72
N PHE A 87 -16.89 -7.54 -9.40
CA PHE A 87 -17.43 -8.51 -8.42
C PHE A 87 -18.93 -8.73 -8.60
N HIS A 88 -19.69 -7.66 -8.84
CA HIS A 88 -21.11 -7.77 -9.14
C HIS A 88 -21.37 -8.58 -10.43
N ASN A 89 -20.56 -8.39 -11.48
CA ASN A 89 -20.67 -9.18 -12.70
C ASN A 89 -20.40 -10.66 -12.46
N LEU A 90 -19.37 -11.01 -11.69
CA LEU A 90 -19.04 -12.40 -11.35
C LEU A 90 -20.21 -13.11 -10.67
N ARG A 91 -20.80 -12.48 -9.64
CA ARG A 91 -21.99 -13.02 -8.95
C ARG A 91 -23.16 -13.21 -9.90
N ARG A 92 -23.45 -12.22 -10.73
CA ARG A 92 -24.51 -12.31 -11.75
C ARG A 92 -24.25 -13.44 -12.74
N MET A 93 -23.03 -13.58 -13.23
CA MET A 93 -22.64 -14.63 -14.18
C MET A 93 -22.76 -16.02 -13.56
N ALA A 94 -22.34 -16.18 -12.31
CA ALA A 94 -22.46 -17.44 -11.58
C ALA A 94 -23.92 -17.85 -11.40
N LEU A 95 -24.76 -16.96 -10.86
CA LEU A 95 -26.19 -17.22 -10.65
C LEU A 95 -26.94 -17.43 -11.97
N GLY A 96 -26.55 -16.68 -13.01
CA GLY A 96 -27.07 -16.81 -14.37
C GLY A 96 -26.56 -18.04 -15.12
N LYS A 97 -25.74 -18.88 -14.49
CA LYS A 97 -25.14 -20.09 -15.09
C LYS A 97 -24.43 -19.80 -16.42
N ALA A 98 -23.65 -18.73 -16.47
CA ALA A 98 -22.85 -18.37 -17.63
C ALA A 98 -21.92 -19.51 -18.08
N GLU A 99 -21.50 -19.47 -19.33
CA GLU A 99 -20.52 -20.44 -19.83
C GLU A 99 -19.20 -20.34 -19.04
N VAL A 100 -18.57 -21.49 -18.77
CA VAL A 100 -17.43 -21.58 -17.83
C VAL A 100 -16.27 -20.70 -18.29
N ARG A 101 -15.91 -20.73 -19.58
CA ARG A 101 -14.82 -19.92 -20.13
C ARG A 101 -15.11 -18.42 -20.04
N ALA A 102 -16.37 -18.00 -20.19
CA ALA A 102 -16.75 -16.61 -19.95
C ALA A 102 -16.55 -16.20 -18.48
N LEU A 103 -16.91 -17.06 -17.52
CA LEU A 103 -16.69 -16.78 -16.10
C LEU A 103 -15.18 -16.75 -15.74
N GLU A 104 -14.39 -17.68 -16.28
CA GLU A 104 -12.93 -17.68 -16.15
C GLU A 104 -12.33 -16.35 -16.62
N ALA A 105 -12.74 -15.87 -17.80
CA ALA A 105 -12.25 -14.62 -18.34
C ALA A 105 -12.58 -13.40 -17.47
N GLU A 106 -13.77 -13.34 -16.85
CA GLU A 106 -14.13 -12.26 -15.93
C GLU A 106 -13.40 -12.38 -14.59
N VAL A 107 -13.12 -13.60 -14.09
CA VAL A 107 -12.28 -13.82 -12.89
C VAL A 107 -10.88 -13.28 -13.13
N GLU A 108 -10.24 -13.70 -14.22
CA GLU A 108 -8.90 -13.23 -14.57
C GLU A 108 -8.87 -11.71 -14.77
N ARG A 109 -9.89 -11.15 -15.42
CA ARG A 109 -10.01 -9.71 -15.60
C ARG A 109 -10.08 -8.99 -14.26
N THR A 110 -10.89 -9.48 -13.33
CA THR A 110 -11.03 -8.91 -11.99
C THR A 110 -9.69 -8.89 -11.26
N ILE A 111 -8.98 -10.02 -11.27
CA ILE A 111 -7.64 -10.14 -10.68
C ILE A 111 -6.66 -9.15 -11.32
N ARG A 112 -6.62 -9.09 -12.66
CA ARG A 112 -5.72 -8.18 -13.39
C ARG A 112 -5.98 -6.72 -13.05
N GLU A 113 -7.23 -6.28 -13.10
CA GLU A 113 -7.62 -4.88 -12.87
C GLU A 113 -7.26 -4.40 -11.46
N ILE A 114 -7.49 -5.24 -10.44
CA ILE A 114 -7.13 -4.91 -9.06
C ILE A 114 -5.62 -4.93 -8.86
N SER A 115 -4.92 -5.92 -9.44
CA SER A 115 -3.46 -6.01 -9.37
C SER A 115 -2.78 -4.78 -9.97
N LEU A 116 -3.31 -4.26 -11.08
CA LEU A 116 -2.82 -3.02 -11.69
C LEU A 116 -2.92 -1.82 -10.74
N GLU A 117 -4.03 -1.70 -10.00
CA GLU A 117 -4.19 -0.61 -9.03
C GLU A 117 -3.27 -0.78 -7.81
N VAL A 118 -3.08 -2.00 -7.31
CA VAL A 118 -2.14 -2.27 -6.20
C VAL A 118 -0.72 -1.89 -6.60
N VAL A 119 -0.24 -2.31 -7.77
CA VAL A 119 1.09 -1.93 -8.28
C VAL A 119 1.22 -0.41 -8.44
N LYS A 120 0.16 0.24 -8.90
CA LYS A 120 0.11 1.69 -9.06
C LYS A 120 0.18 2.43 -7.72
N LEU A 121 -0.44 1.88 -6.67
CA LEU A 121 -0.41 2.41 -5.31
C LEU A 121 0.95 2.21 -4.62
N GLU A 122 1.64 1.11 -4.93
CA GLU A 122 2.97 0.80 -4.40
C GLU A 122 4.09 1.60 -5.08
N SER A 123 3.84 2.10 -6.29
CA SER A 123 4.84 2.82 -7.08
C SER A 123 5.22 4.18 -6.43
N PRO A 124 6.48 4.36 -5.99
CA PRO A 124 6.91 5.57 -5.26
C PRO A 124 6.72 6.89 -6.03
N GLY A 125 6.69 6.84 -7.37
CA GLY A 125 6.57 7.99 -8.27
C GLY A 125 5.23 8.75 -8.21
N GLN A 126 4.23 8.23 -7.48
CA GLN A 126 2.98 8.94 -7.24
C GLN A 126 2.87 9.64 -5.88
N ASN A 127 3.86 9.52 -4.99
CA ASN A 127 3.88 10.33 -3.78
C ASN A 127 4.21 11.80 -4.12
N PRO A 128 3.31 12.77 -3.88
CA PRO A 128 3.56 14.19 -4.19
C PRO A 128 4.84 14.75 -3.55
N TRP A 129 5.29 14.16 -2.43
CA TRP A 129 6.53 14.53 -1.74
C TRP A 129 7.83 14.09 -2.44
N LEU A 130 7.79 13.06 -3.28
CA LEU A 130 8.98 12.46 -3.95
C LEU A 130 9.15 12.89 -5.41
N ARG A 131 8.24 13.72 -5.94
CA ARG A 131 8.26 14.19 -7.34
C ARG A 131 9.21 15.36 -7.61
N SER A 132 9.75 16.01 -6.57
CA SER A 132 10.60 17.20 -6.71
C SER A 132 12.09 16.86 -6.57
N PRO A 133 12.94 17.09 -7.59
CA PRO A 133 14.38 16.84 -7.49
C PRO A 133 15.05 17.65 -6.37
N LEU A 134 14.57 18.87 -6.11
CA LEU A 134 15.02 19.70 -4.97
C LEU A 134 14.80 19.05 -3.59
N ARG A 135 13.77 18.20 -3.44
CA ARG A 135 13.42 17.59 -2.15
C ARG A 135 14.05 16.21 -1.95
N ALA A 136 14.25 15.45 -3.03
CA ALA A 136 15.14 14.28 -3.01
C ALA A 136 16.57 14.68 -2.63
N PHE A 137 17.02 15.84 -3.12
CA PHE A 137 18.27 16.48 -2.69
C PHE A 137 18.27 16.83 -1.19
N LEU A 138 17.20 17.38 -0.63
CA LEU A 138 17.08 17.66 0.82
C LEU A 138 17.16 16.40 1.71
N LEU A 139 16.60 15.27 1.28
CA LEU A 139 16.68 14.01 2.00
C LEU A 139 18.08 13.38 1.92
N LEU A 140 18.71 13.42 0.75
CA LEU A 140 20.08 12.94 0.54
C LEU A 140 21.14 13.85 1.20
N ALA A 141 20.83 15.13 1.37
CA ALA A 141 21.71 16.08 2.07
C ALA A 141 21.62 15.97 3.60
N SER A 142 20.56 15.35 4.15
CA SER A 142 20.33 15.23 5.60
C SER A 142 21.47 14.53 6.37
N PRO A 143 22.08 13.43 5.89
CA PRO A 143 23.22 12.82 6.57
C PRO A 143 24.50 13.68 6.47
N LEU A 144 24.75 14.28 5.29
CA LEU A 144 25.98 15.04 5.04
C LEU A 144 26.01 16.37 5.83
N ILE A 145 24.86 17.05 5.93
CA ILE A 145 24.73 18.30 6.69
C ILE A 145 24.93 18.06 8.19
N LEU A 146 24.40 16.95 8.73
CA LEU A 146 24.60 16.59 10.14
C LEU A 146 26.06 16.20 10.45
N ILE A 147 26.76 15.55 9.51
CA ILE A 147 28.19 15.24 9.65
C ILE A 147 29.01 16.53 9.65
N ILE A 148 28.76 17.46 8.71
CA ILE A 148 29.49 18.74 8.63
C ILE A 148 29.21 19.62 9.86
N ALA A 149 27.95 19.71 10.29
CA ALA A 149 27.58 20.43 11.51
C ALA A 149 28.18 19.79 12.77
N GLY A 150 28.18 18.46 12.85
CA GLY A 150 28.80 17.69 13.92
C GLY A 150 30.32 17.93 14.00
N LEU A 151 31.02 17.90 12.87
CA LEU A 151 32.45 18.21 12.78
C LEU A 151 32.76 19.66 13.17
N GLY A 152 31.91 20.62 12.78
CA GLY A 152 32.04 22.02 13.18
C GLY A 152 31.87 22.25 14.68
N VAL A 153 30.85 21.61 15.28
CA VAL A 153 30.61 21.67 16.74
C VAL A 153 31.74 20.96 17.50
N PHE A 154 32.20 19.81 17.03
CA PHE A 154 33.33 19.09 17.60
C PHE A 154 34.61 19.92 17.56
N TRP A 155 34.93 20.53 16.41
CA TRP A 155 36.10 21.40 16.27
C TRP A 155 36.02 22.63 17.19
N TRP A 156 34.86 23.25 17.32
CA TRP A 156 34.64 24.38 18.23
C TRP A 156 34.81 24.01 19.71
N LEU A 157 34.29 22.86 20.13
CA LEU A 157 34.43 22.35 21.50
C LEU A 157 35.87 21.95 21.82
N TRP A 158 36.55 21.24 20.90
CA TRP A 158 37.95 20.86 21.04
C TRP A 158 38.84 22.08 21.21
N ARG A 159 38.67 23.08 20.33
CA ARG A 159 39.44 24.33 20.39
C ARG A 159 39.25 25.08 21.71
N LYS A 160 38.02 25.17 22.22
CA LYS A 160 37.76 25.77 23.54
C LYS A 160 38.35 24.98 24.71
N GLY A 161 38.47 23.65 24.58
CA GLY A 161 39.13 22.81 25.59
C GLY A 161 40.64 23.08 25.66
N VAL A 162 41.28 23.17 24.50
CA VAL A 162 42.73 23.47 24.37
C VAL A 162 43.06 24.88 24.89
N GLU A 163 42.23 25.88 24.58
CA GLU A 163 42.43 27.26 25.07
C GLU A 163 42.23 27.43 26.59
N LYS A 164 41.58 26.47 27.25
CA LYS A 164 41.32 26.49 28.70
C LYS A 164 42.29 25.66 29.53
N GLY A 165 43.34 25.09 28.93
CA GLY A 165 44.42 24.43 29.65
C GLY A 165 43.95 23.21 30.45
N ILE A 166 43.40 22.22 29.75
CA ILE A 166 43.69 20.82 30.10
C ILE A 166 44.96 20.43 29.34
#